data_AF-A0A2J7Q589-F1
#
_entry.id   AF-A0A2J7Q589-F1
#
_cell.length_a   1.000
_cell.length_b   1.000
_cell.length_c   1.000
_cell.angle_alpha   90.00
_cell.angle_beta   90.00
_cell.angle_gamma   90.00
#
_symmetry.space_group_name_H-M   'P 1'
#
loop_
_entity.id
_entity.type
_entity.pdbx_description
1 polymer ?
#
loop_
_entity_poly.entity_id
_entity_poly.type
_entity_poly.pdbx_seq_one_letter_code
_entity_poly.pdbx_strand_id
1 'polypeptide(L)'
;YTRELEILIMKFYTDITSLVLSLDMATLHRLTASLLPSHKLFAILRDIYVQLEQGYSFITALNPENMHLFYASSGVAVLATSEAIRLIVQLPLRTEQRAYNVYEPIPLPSFKQNLGKFVQVQARRERLAVSSDKRSYMILPTGYVQNCREGKIDICKETVPTVERTYETCLSSLFFGTSQEYLSCTREILSENFRPMFRKHPFENSWLYAVGKLTKVECRCISSQGCPMNITSIEGTGIITQSDGCDLIIGQLTLPASRQFQSTADWDGPGIVASQAPDLLHPEEATYLKQHQGLLGDVWDAWEDPEDGSTPDTAPRTITQLRQQVEARLLTQRWICSGIVAGSTAAAAVLSLCLWRHRRALLIFRARGAR
;
A
#
# COMPACT_ATOMS: atom_id res chain seq x y z
N TYR A 1 -65.56 -16.62 16.44
CA TYR A 1 -65.24 -16.99 17.83
C TYR A 1 -64.11 -18.02 17.95
N THR A 2 -64.27 -19.32 17.70
CA THR A 2 -63.18 -20.31 17.89
C THR A 2 -61.94 -20.05 17.03
N ARG A 3 -62.14 -19.78 15.75
CA ARG A 3 -61.06 -19.47 14.79
C ARG A 3 -60.31 -18.17 15.10
N GLU A 4 -60.99 -17.18 15.67
CA GLU A 4 -60.37 -15.90 16.08
C GLU A 4 -59.53 -16.09 17.34
N LEU A 5 -59.99 -16.94 18.27
CA LEU A 5 -59.24 -17.31 19.47
C LEU A 5 -57.97 -18.09 19.11
N GLU A 6 -58.06 -19.03 18.17
CA GLU A 6 -56.90 -19.79 17.65
C GLU A 6 -55.86 -18.87 16.99
N ILE A 7 -56.32 -17.88 16.19
CA ILE A 7 -55.43 -16.88 15.58
C ILE A 7 -54.75 -16.02 16.66
N LEU A 8 -55.49 -15.59 17.69
CA LEU A 8 -54.93 -14.82 18.81
C LEU A 8 -53.90 -15.62 19.61
N ILE A 9 -54.17 -16.89 19.88
CA ILE A 9 -53.26 -17.79 20.58
C ILE A 9 -51.99 -18.00 19.75
N MET A 10 -52.12 -18.30 18.46
CA MET A 10 -50.95 -18.44 17.58
C MET A 10 -50.12 -17.16 17.52
N LYS A 11 -50.77 -16.01 17.39
CA LYS A 11 -50.08 -14.71 17.41
C LYS A 11 -49.34 -14.47 18.72
N PHE A 12 -49.95 -14.79 19.85
CA PHE A 12 -49.32 -14.67 21.15
C PHE A 12 -48.08 -15.57 21.28
N TYR A 13 -48.17 -16.83 20.84
CA TYR A 13 -47.02 -17.73 20.81
C TYR A 13 -45.89 -17.22 19.90
N THR A 14 -46.22 -16.71 18.72
CA THR A 14 -45.21 -16.14 17.81
C THR A 14 -44.55 -14.90 18.41
N ASP A 15 -45.32 -14.03 19.07
CA ASP A 15 -44.82 -12.80 19.67
C ASP A 15 -43.89 -13.10 20.86
N ILE A 16 -44.27 -14.05 21.73
CA ILE A 16 -43.40 -14.49 22.84
C ILE A 16 -42.12 -15.13 22.32
N THR A 17 -42.22 -16.05 21.34
CA THR A 17 -41.05 -16.74 20.80
C THR A 17 -40.08 -15.74 20.16
N SER A 18 -40.61 -14.77 19.41
CA SER A 18 -39.83 -13.69 18.81
C SER A 18 -39.14 -12.81 19.87
N LEU A 19 -39.84 -12.51 20.97
CA LEU A 19 -39.28 -11.73 22.07
C LEU A 19 -38.14 -12.47 22.76
N VAL A 20 -38.31 -13.76 23.08
CA VAL A 20 -37.29 -14.59 23.73
C VAL A 20 -36.03 -14.67 22.85
N LEU A 21 -36.18 -15.02 21.57
CA LEU A 21 -35.06 -15.07 20.62
C LEU A 21 -34.33 -13.74 20.51
N SER A 22 -35.08 -12.64 20.59
CA SER A 22 -34.49 -11.32 20.49
C SER A 22 -33.77 -10.90 21.77
N LEU A 23 -34.27 -11.29 22.93
CA LEU A 23 -33.56 -11.12 24.20
C LEU A 23 -32.27 -11.94 24.21
N ASP A 24 -32.28 -13.18 23.71
CA ASP A 24 -31.06 -13.98 23.52
C ASP A 24 -30.05 -13.24 22.65
N MET A 25 -30.47 -12.69 21.51
CA MET A 25 -29.60 -11.87 20.66
C MET A 25 -29.07 -10.61 21.37
N ALA A 26 -29.88 -10.00 22.24
CA ALA A 26 -29.45 -8.86 23.04
C ALA A 26 -28.40 -9.24 24.11
N THR A 27 -28.44 -10.47 24.64
CA THR A 27 -27.34 -10.99 25.49
C THR A 27 -26.04 -11.16 24.70
N LEU A 28 -26.13 -11.38 23.39
CA LEU A 28 -25.00 -11.37 22.45
C LEU A 28 -24.64 -9.95 21.96
N HIS A 29 -25.12 -8.91 22.65
CA HIS A 29 -24.89 -7.49 22.34
C HIS A 29 -25.43 -7.01 20.99
N ARG A 30 -26.43 -7.69 20.43
CA ARG A 30 -27.03 -7.36 19.11
C ARG A 30 -28.46 -6.85 19.27
N LEU A 31 -28.76 -5.73 18.62
CA LEU A 31 -30.12 -5.20 18.55
C LEU A 31 -30.91 -5.88 17.44
N THR A 32 -32.16 -6.25 17.72
CA THR A 32 -33.08 -6.79 16.71
C THR A 32 -34.30 -5.89 16.55
N ALA A 33 -34.91 -5.95 15.36
CA ALA A 33 -36.12 -5.20 15.05
C ALA A 33 -37.35 -5.68 15.87
N SER A 34 -37.34 -6.90 16.40
CA SER A 34 -38.42 -7.39 17.25
C SER A 34 -38.41 -6.75 18.65
N LEU A 35 -37.23 -6.44 19.20
CA LEU A 35 -37.11 -5.73 20.48
C LEU A 35 -37.39 -4.24 20.32
N LEU A 36 -36.84 -3.64 19.27
CA LEU A 36 -37.05 -2.23 18.96
C LEU A 36 -37.36 -2.09 17.48
N PRO A 37 -38.63 -1.91 17.09
CA PRO A 37 -39.04 -1.79 15.68
C PRO A 37 -38.38 -0.62 14.96
N SER A 38 -38.12 -0.79 13.66
CA SER A 38 -37.39 0.19 12.83
C SER A 38 -37.98 1.59 12.87
N HIS A 39 -39.31 1.72 12.81
CA HIS A 39 -39.99 3.02 12.89
C HIS A 39 -39.79 3.72 14.24
N LYS A 40 -39.74 2.96 15.35
CA LYS A 40 -39.47 3.52 16.69
C LYS A 40 -38.01 3.91 16.83
N LEU A 41 -37.10 3.05 16.38
CA LEU A 41 -35.67 3.36 16.39
C LEU A 41 -35.38 4.61 15.55
N PHE A 42 -35.96 4.72 14.36
CA PHE A 42 -35.82 5.90 13.50
C PHE A 42 -36.28 7.19 14.20
N ALA A 43 -37.43 7.16 14.87
CA ALA A 43 -37.93 8.31 15.64
C ALA A 43 -36.96 8.68 16.79
N ILE A 44 -36.48 7.69 17.55
CA ILE A 44 -35.51 7.89 18.63
C ILE A 44 -34.20 8.51 18.08
N LEU A 45 -33.67 7.95 16.99
CA LEU A 45 -32.44 8.43 16.36
C LEU A 45 -32.60 9.87 15.84
N ARG A 46 -33.76 10.21 15.29
CA ARG A 46 -34.06 11.58 14.85
C ARG A 46 -34.06 12.56 16.02
N ASP A 47 -34.65 12.17 17.14
CA ASP A 47 -34.70 13.02 18.32
C ASP A 47 -33.29 13.19 18.94
N ILE A 48 -32.48 12.12 18.94
CA ILE A 48 -31.05 12.17 19.32
C ILE A 48 -30.26 13.09 18.37
N TYR A 49 -30.52 13.02 17.06
CA TYR A 49 -29.80 13.80 16.05
C TYR A 49 -29.84 15.31 16.32
N VAL A 50 -30.98 15.82 16.78
CA VAL A 50 -31.18 17.24 17.11
C VAL A 50 -30.35 17.66 18.33
N GLN A 51 -29.97 16.72 19.18
CA GLN A 51 -29.25 16.96 20.43
C GLN A 51 -27.73 16.69 20.31
N LEU A 52 -27.26 16.19 19.16
CA LEU A 52 -25.84 15.93 18.97
C LEU A 52 -25.02 17.23 19.01
N GLU A 53 -23.90 17.18 19.71
CA GLU A 53 -22.94 18.29 19.73
C GLU A 53 -22.31 18.53 18.35
N GLN A 54 -21.82 19.75 18.12
CA GLN A 54 -21.15 20.08 16.87
C GLN A 54 -19.96 19.17 16.59
N GLY A 55 -19.89 18.63 15.37
CA GLY A 55 -18.81 17.75 14.93
C GLY A 55 -19.07 16.25 15.14
N TYR A 56 -20.15 15.88 15.84
CA TYR A 56 -20.62 14.50 15.92
C TYR A 56 -21.71 14.23 14.87
N SER A 57 -21.63 13.06 14.26
CA SER A 57 -22.64 12.55 13.34
C SER A 57 -22.85 11.06 13.55
N PHE A 58 -23.95 10.53 13.01
CA PHE A 58 -24.10 9.09 12.92
C PHE A 58 -23.14 8.50 11.90
N ILE A 59 -22.82 7.21 12.03
CA ILE A 59 -21.95 6.49 11.09
C ILE A 59 -22.48 6.50 9.64
N THR A 60 -23.79 6.71 9.47
CA THR A 60 -24.46 6.76 8.16
C THR A 60 -25.62 7.75 8.20
N ALA A 61 -26.11 8.16 7.03
CA ALA A 61 -27.25 9.06 6.92
C ALA A 61 -28.51 8.41 7.54
N LEU A 62 -29.22 9.19 8.35
CA LEU A 62 -30.47 8.76 8.98
C LEU A 62 -31.62 8.78 7.95
N ASN A 63 -31.82 7.65 7.27
CA ASN A 63 -32.93 7.42 6.37
C ASN A 63 -33.46 5.98 6.52
N PRO A 64 -34.68 5.67 6.04
CA PRO A 64 -35.26 4.33 6.17
C PRO A 64 -34.42 3.23 5.52
N GLU A 65 -33.75 3.53 4.41
CA GLU A 65 -32.92 2.59 3.64
C GLU A 65 -31.71 2.11 4.45
N ASN A 66 -31.12 3.00 5.26
CA ASN A 66 -29.93 2.73 6.05
C ASN A 66 -30.20 2.15 7.45
N MET A 67 -31.46 1.94 7.84
CA MET A 67 -31.80 1.45 9.19
C MET A 67 -31.13 0.13 9.56
N HIS A 68 -30.90 -0.76 8.58
CA HIS A 68 -30.17 -2.00 8.77
C HIS A 68 -28.74 -1.80 9.31
N LEU A 69 -28.08 -0.69 8.96
CA LEU A 69 -26.73 -0.36 9.43
C LEU A 69 -26.73 0.07 10.90
N PHE A 70 -27.78 0.75 11.37
CA PHE A 70 -27.91 1.12 12.78
C PHE A 70 -28.09 -0.12 13.66
N TYR A 71 -28.89 -1.10 13.23
CA TYR A 71 -29.00 -2.37 13.95
C TYR A 71 -27.66 -3.12 14.00
N ALA A 72 -26.98 -3.23 12.86
CA ALA A 72 -25.71 -3.96 12.76
C ALA A 72 -24.56 -3.34 13.57
N SER A 73 -24.56 -2.01 13.71
CA SER A 73 -23.49 -1.26 14.38
C SER A 73 -23.75 -0.99 15.87
N SER A 74 -25.00 -1.02 16.31
CA SER A 74 -25.36 -0.78 17.70
C SER A 74 -24.86 -1.91 18.62
N GLY A 75 -24.37 -1.53 19.80
CA GLY A 75 -24.18 -2.45 20.92
C GLY A 75 -25.41 -2.45 21.82
N VAL A 76 -25.79 -3.59 22.36
CA VAL A 76 -26.90 -3.68 23.32
C VAL A 76 -26.41 -4.25 24.64
N ALA A 77 -26.85 -3.65 25.75
CA ALA A 77 -26.80 -4.26 27.06
C ALA A 77 -28.23 -4.35 27.62
N VAL A 78 -28.53 -5.46 28.27
CA VAL A 78 -29.84 -5.72 28.87
C VAL A 78 -29.70 -5.66 30.37
N LEU A 79 -30.55 -4.87 31.02
CA LEU A 79 -30.66 -4.80 32.47
C LEU A 79 -32.07 -5.23 32.87
N ALA A 80 -32.17 -6.33 33.60
CA ALA A 80 -33.41 -6.73 34.23
C ALA A 80 -33.55 -6.05 35.59
N THR A 81 -34.69 -5.41 35.81
CA THR A 81 -35.12 -4.88 37.12
C THR A 81 -36.37 -5.62 37.57
N SER A 82 -36.80 -5.44 38.82
CA SER A 82 -38.03 -6.07 39.34
C SER A 82 -39.30 -5.69 38.58
N GLU A 83 -39.28 -4.57 37.85
CA GLU A 83 -40.47 -4.00 37.19
C GLU A 83 -40.35 -3.99 35.66
N ALA A 84 -39.13 -4.05 35.10
CA ALA A 84 -38.92 -3.87 33.68
C ALA A 84 -37.60 -4.46 33.17
N ILE A 85 -37.58 -4.78 31.88
CA ILE A 85 -36.36 -5.02 31.11
C ILE A 85 -35.96 -3.69 30.47
N ARG A 86 -34.77 -3.20 30.80
CA ARG A 86 -34.19 -1.99 30.22
C ARG A 86 -33.15 -2.38 29.19
N LEU A 87 -33.29 -1.83 27.98
CA LEU A 87 -32.31 -1.96 26.91
C LEU A 87 -31.45 -0.70 26.91
N ILE A 88 -30.14 -0.88 27.07
CA ILE A 88 -29.15 0.18 26.84
C ILE A 88 -28.60 -0.04 25.44
N VAL A 89 -28.97 0.85 24.52
CA VAL A 89 -28.49 0.83 23.14
C VAL A 89 -27.32 1.80 23.02
N GLN A 90 -26.14 1.26 22.75
CA GLN A 90 -24.91 2.00 22.50
C GLN A 90 -24.79 2.24 21.00
N LEU A 91 -24.87 3.51 20.60
CA LEU A 91 -24.75 3.91 19.21
C LEU A 91 -23.34 4.44 18.95
N PRO A 92 -22.60 3.89 17.97
CA PRO A 92 -21.35 4.48 17.57
C PRO A 92 -21.61 5.82 16.88
N LEU A 93 -20.84 6.84 17.29
CA LEU A 93 -20.84 8.14 16.64
C LEU A 93 -19.55 8.31 15.82
N ARG A 94 -19.65 9.08 14.75
CA ARG A 94 -18.54 9.47 13.88
C ARG A 94 -18.17 10.93 14.18
N THR A 95 -16.88 11.22 14.13
CA THR A 95 -16.32 12.58 14.03
C THR A 95 -15.27 12.59 12.93
N GLU A 96 -15.00 13.73 12.32
CA GLU A 96 -13.98 13.85 11.27
C GLU A 96 -12.57 13.50 11.77
N GLN A 97 -12.29 13.75 13.06
CA GLN A 97 -11.01 13.42 13.70
C GLN A 97 -10.87 11.94 14.07
N ARG A 98 -11.98 11.19 14.10
CA ARG A 98 -12.01 9.75 14.41
C ARG A 98 -12.46 8.89 13.23
N ALA A 99 -12.65 9.50 12.06
CA ALA A 99 -12.91 8.82 10.81
C ALA A 99 -11.61 8.77 10.01
N TYR A 100 -11.20 7.55 9.64
CA TYR A 100 -9.95 7.33 8.93
C TYR A 100 -10.17 6.56 7.64
N ASN A 101 -9.46 6.99 6.60
CA ASN A 101 -9.31 6.23 5.38
C ASN A 101 -8.07 5.34 5.52
N VAL A 102 -8.25 4.04 5.32
CA VAL A 102 -7.18 3.06 5.46
C VAL A 102 -6.57 2.76 4.09
N TYR A 103 -5.26 2.95 3.98
CA TYR A 103 -4.47 2.71 2.78
C TYR A 103 -3.53 1.54 2.98
N GLU A 104 -3.47 0.66 1.98
CA GLU A 104 -2.46 -0.38 1.88
C GLU A 104 -1.30 0.12 1.02
N PRO A 105 -0.09 0.32 1.57
CA PRO A 105 1.04 0.77 0.79
C PRO A 105 1.53 -0.36 -0.13
N ILE A 106 1.61 -0.07 -1.43
CA ILE A 106 2.13 -0.99 -2.44
C ILE A 106 3.47 -0.41 -2.94
N PRO A 107 4.62 -1.00 -2.58
CA PRO A 107 5.90 -0.56 -3.10
C PRO A 107 5.99 -0.94 -4.58
N LEU A 108 6.30 0.02 -5.43
CA LEU A 108 6.65 -0.26 -6.82
C LEU A 108 8.09 0.23 -7.06
N PRO A 109 8.95 -0.60 -7.67
CA PRO A 109 10.29 -0.19 -8.05
C PRO A 109 10.26 1.02 -8.98
N SER A 110 11.26 1.89 -8.87
CA SER A 110 11.48 2.98 -9.83
C SER A 110 12.89 2.95 -10.37
N PHE A 111 13.05 3.15 -11.66
CA PHE A 111 14.37 3.16 -12.29
C PHE A 111 15.11 4.46 -11.94
N LYS A 112 16.36 4.34 -11.50
CA LYS A 112 17.21 5.50 -11.18
C LYS A 112 18.37 5.60 -12.14
N GLN A 113 18.32 6.58 -13.03
CA GLN A 113 19.35 6.80 -14.07
C GLN A 113 20.76 6.96 -13.49
N ASN A 114 20.91 7.64 -12.35
CA ASN A 114 22.21 7.82 -11.69
C ASN A 114 22.82 6.50 -11.17
N LEU A 115 22.00 5.50 -10.89
CA LEU A 115 22.43 4.15 -10.46
C LEU A 115 22.47 3.15 -11.62
N GLY A 116 21.68 3.37 -12.67
CA GLY A 116 21.43 2.36 -13.70
C GLY A 116 20.64 1.15 -13.18
N LYS A 117 20.03 1.24 -12.00
CA LYS A 117 19.32 0.14 -11.34
C LYS A 117 17.95 0.60 -10.82
N PHE A 118 17.08 -0.38 -10.54
CA PHE A 118 15.79 -0.14 -9.91
C PHE A 118 15.94 0.01 -8.41
N VAL A 119 15.21 0.95 -7.83
CA VAL A 119 15.16 1.19 -6.38
C VAL A 119 13.72 1.12 -5.91
N GLN A 120 13.49 0.41 -4.82
CA GLN A 120 12.19 0.35 -4.14
C GLN A 120 12.35 0.72 -2.67
N VAL A 121 11.29 1.28 -2.08
CA VAL A 121 11.20 1.37 -0.62
C VAL A 121 10.81 0.01 -0.07
N GLN A 122 11.49 -0.43 0.98
CA GLN A 122 11.14 -1.66 1.68
C GLN A 122 9.73 -1.53 2.26
N ALA A 123 8.79 -2.33 1.77
CA ALA A 123 7.45 -2.32 2.32
C ALA A 123 7.36 -3.12 3.61
N ARG A 124 6.88 -2.43 4.65
CA ARG A 124 6.32 -3.08 5.83
C ARG A 124 4.88 -3.48 5.54
N ARG A 125 4.40 -4.54 6.20
CA ARG A 125 3.00 -5.00 6.11
C ARG A 125 2.03 -4.14 6.93
N GLU A 126 2.45 -2.92 7.26
CA GLU A 126 1.70 -1.96 8.03
C GLU A 126 0.77 -1.20 7.08
N ARG A 127 -0.43 -0.87 7.55
CA ARG A 127 -1.37 -0.01 6.80
C ARG A 127 -1.33 1.39 7.35
N LEU A 128 -1.58 2.37 6.50
CA LEU A 128 -1.66 3.77 6.91
C LEU A 128 -3.12 4.18 7.00
N ALA A 129 -3.59 4.57 8.18
CA ALA A 129 -4.90 5.17 8.35
C ALA A 129 -4.75 6.68 8.46
N VAL A 130 -5.43 7.45 7.61
CA VAL A 130 -5.34 8.92 7.58
C VAL A 130 -6.70 9.52 7.89
N SER A 131 -6.75 10.47 8.81
CA SER A 131 -8.00 11.12 9.19
C SER A 131 -8.66 11.80 7.99
N SER A 132 -9.98 11.93 7.99
CA SER A 132 -10.72 12.56 6.90
C SER A 132 -10.26 14.01 6.65
N ASP A 133 -9.86 14.73 7.69
CA ASP A 133 -9.30 16.09 7.61
C ASP A 133 -7.79 16.14 7.25
N LYS A 134 -7.13 14.98 7.11
CA LYS A 134 -5.70 14.81 6.80
C LYS A 134 -4.75 15.49 7.79
N ARG A 135 -5.19 15.73 9.03
CA ARG A 135 -4.38 16.35 10.11
C ARG A 135 -3.68 15.33 10.99
N SER A 136 -4.16 14.09 11.01
CA SER A 136 -3.61 13.01 11.82
C SER A 136 -3.59 11.70 11.05
N TYR A 137 -2.79 10.76 11.53
CA TYR A 137 -2.70 9.44 10.96
C TYR A 137 -2.38 8.38 12.03
N MET A 138 -2.54 7.12 11.68
CA MET A 138 -2.14 5.96 12.48
C MET A 138 -1.40 4.97 11.59
N ILE A 139 -0.38 4.32 12.16
CA ILE A 139 0.27 3.16 11.54
C ILE A 139 -0.38 1.92 12.13
N LEU A 140 -1.17 1.23 11.31
CA LEU A 140 -1.93 0.06 11.73
C LEU A 140 -1.09 -1.21 11.55
N PRO A 141 -0.91 -2.02 12.61
CA PRO A 141 -0.22 -3.30 12.49
C PRO A 141 -1.01 -4.28 11.62
N THR A 142 -0.29 -5.28 11.08
CA THR A 142 -0.91 -6.33 10.26
C THR A 142 -2.00 -7.04 11.06
N GLY A 143 -3.19 -7.17 10.48
CA GLY A 143 -4.34 -7.83 11.12
C GLY A 143 -5.17 -6.92 12.03
N TYR A 144 -4.80 -5.66 12.26
CA TYR A 144 -5.57 -4.75 13.11
C TYR A 144 -7.04 -4.62 12.67
N VAL A 145 -7.25 -4.42 11.36
CA VAL A 145 -8.58 -4.26 10.75
C VAL A 145 -9.44 -5.53 10.94
N GLN A 146 -8.84 -6.70 11.05
CA GLN A 146 -9.57 -7.98 11.25
C GLN A 146 -10.22 -8.06 12.64
N ASN A 147 -9.76 -7.25 13.59
CA ASN A 147 -10.33 -7.19 14.94
C ASN A 147 -11.42 -6.12 15.07
N CYS A 148 -11.74 -5.41 13.98
CA CYS A 148 -12.82 -4.45 13.94
C CYS A 148 -14.16 -5.17 13.75
N ARG A 149 -15.26 -4.56 14.18
CA ARG A 149 -16.59 -5.08 13.86
C ARG A 149 -16.82 -4.88 12.37
N GLU A 150 -16.77 -5.98 11.62
CA GLU A 150 -16.94 -6.00 10.17
C GLU A 150 -18.38 -5.61 9.79
N GLY A 151 -18.49 -4.71 8.81
CA GLY A 151 -19.75 -4.23 8.25
C GLY A 151 -19.49 -3.37 7.00
N LYS A 152 -20.48 -2.61 6.52
CA LYS A 152 -20.21 -1.60 5.47
C LYS A 152 -19.24 -0.50 5.95
N ILE A 153 -19.10 -0.34 7.27
CA ILE A 153 -18.17 0.57 7.94
C ILE A 153 -17.53 -0.24 9.06
N ASP A 154 -16.20 -0.33 9.06
CA ASP A 154 -15.46 -1.04 10.09
C ASP A 154 -15.32 -0.16 11.33
N ILE A 155 -15.83 -0.65 12.47
CA ILE A 155 -15.75 0.05 13.75
C ILE A 155 -14.71 -0.64 14.61
N CYS A 156 -13.58 0.04 14.79
CA CYS A 156 -12.44 -0.45 15.55
C CYS A 156 -12.43 0.12 16.97
N LYS A 157 -11.95 -0.67 17.94
CA LYS A 157 -11.63 -0.14 19.28
C LYS A 157 -10.31 0.62 19.19
N GLU A 158 -10.19 1.73 19.92
CA GLU A 158 -9.01 2.59 19.92
C GLU A 158 -7.86 1.92 20.70
N THR A 159 -7.04 1.10 20.02
CA THR A 159 -5.86 0.46 20.64
C THR A 159 -4.55 0.83 19.94
N VAL A 160 -4.59 1.73 18.96
CA VAL A 160 -3.42 2.25 18.23
C VAL A 160 -3.36 3.76 18.44
N PRO A 161 -2.17 4.32 18.73
CA PRO A 161 -2.04 5.75 18.95
C PRO A 161 -2.31 6.54 17.67
N THR A 162 -3.03 7.65 17.83
CA THR A 162 -3.16 8.69 16.80
C THR A 162 -1.92 9.57 16.84
N VAL A 163 -1.36 9.84 15.66
CA VAL A 163 -0.16 10.67 15.48
C VAL A 163 -0.55 11.93 14.70
N GLU A 164 -0.12 13.09 15.18
CA GLU A 164 -0.29 14.33 14.42
C GLU A 164 0.58 14.32 13.17
N ARG A 165 0.10 14.94 12.09
CA ARG A 165 0.84 15.01 10.81
C ARG A 165 2.23 15.66 10.94
N THR A 166 2.44 16.50 11.95
CA THR A 166 3.72 17.16 12.25
C THR A 166 4.81 16.18 12.66
N TYR A 167 4.45 15.04 13.25
CA TYR A 167 5.38 13.96 13.51
C TYR A 167 5.44 13.08 12.28
N GLU A 168 6.56 13.14 11.56
CA GLU A 168 6.71 12.37 10.34
C GLU A 168 7.18 10.94 10.66
N THR A 169 6.97 10.05 9.69
CA THR A 169 7.50 8.68 9.64
C THR A 169 7.70 8.37 8.17
N CYS A 170 8.49 7.34 7.84
CA CYS A 170 8.65 6.91 6.45
C CYS A 170 7.32 6.80 5.66
N LEU A 171 6.30 6.12 6.21
CA LEU A 171 5.01 5.93 5.53
C LEU A 171 4.21 7.23 5.41
N SER A 172 4.21 8.07 6.45
CA SER A 172 3.47 9.34 6.39
C SER A 172 4.15 10.34 5.46
N SER A 173 5.48 10.41 5.44
CA SER A 173 6.23 11.27 4.51
C SER A 173 6.00 10.85 3.06
N LEU A 174 6.00 9.54 2.78
CA LEU A 174 5.65 9.03 1.44
C LEU A 174 4.23 9.42 1.04
N PHE A 175 3.25 9.25 1.93
CA PHE A 175 1.85 9.55 1.62
C PHE A 175 1.59 11.06 1.45
N PHE A 176 2.10 11.88 2.37
CA PHE A 176 1.89 13.34 2.35
C PHE A 176 2.86 14.09 1.42
N GLY A 177 3.86 13.42 0.87
CA GLY A 177 4.86 14.01 -0.03
C GLY A 177 5.81 14.97 0.67
N THR A 178 6.12 14.75 1.95
CA THR A 178 7.07 15.59 2.69
C THR A 178 8.49 15.03 2.60
N SER A 179 9.49 15.92 2.60
CA SER A 179 10.88 15.57 2.26
C SER A 179 11.77 15.25 3.46
N GLN A 180 11.36 15.56 4.69
CA GLN A 180 12.23 15.49 5.87
C GLN A 180 12.45 14.07 6.37
N GLU A 181 11.41 13.25 6.47
CA GLU A 181 11.56 11.87 6.97
C GLU A 181 11.49 10.76 5.92
N TYR A 182 11.42 11.07 4.63
CA TYR A 182 11.70 10.07 3.59
C TYR A 182 13.11 9.46 3.76
N LEU A 183 14.05 10.22 4.36
CA LEU A 183 15.38 9.78 4.79
C LEU A 183 15.36 8.54 5.70
N SER A 184 14.30 8.36 6.50
CA SER A 184 14.14 7.22 7.42
C SER A 184 13.70 5.94 6.71
N CYS A 185 13.24 6.04 5.46
CA CYS A 185 12.81 4.88 4.70
C CYS A 185 14.01 3.99 4.34
N THR A 186 13.87 2.70 4.65
CA THR A 186 14.83 1.69 4.16
C THR A 186 14.59 1.47 2.67
N ARG A 187 15.67 1.58 1.89
CA ARG A 187 15.63 1.56 0.43
C ARG A 187 16.47 0.39 -0.07
N GLU A 188 15.90 -0.32 -1.03
CA GLU A 188 16.44 -1.54 -1.61
C GLU A 188 16.73 -1.30 -3.09
N ILE A 189 17.96 -1.57 -3.50
CA ILE A 189 18.43 -1.64 -4.87
C ILE A 189 18.14 -3.06 -5.36
N LEU A 190 17.44 -3.14 -6.47
CA LEU A 190 17.05 -4.38 -7.11
C LEU A 190 18.03 -4.75 -8.21
N SER A 191 18.28 -6.06 -8.33
CA SER A 191 18.90 -6.67 -9.50
C SER A 191 18.09 -6.38 -10.76
N GLU A 192 18.74 -6.33 -11.93
CA GLU A 192 18.05 -6.21 -13.22
C GLU A 192 17.06 -7.34 -13.52
N ASN A 193 17.25 -8.51 -12.89
CA ASN A 193 16.41 -9.69 -13.07
C ASN A 193 15.40 -9.87 -11.93
N PHE A 194 14.99 -8.78 -11.26
CA PHE A 194 13.97 -8.87 -10.21
C PHE A 194 12.67 -9.48 -10.75
N ARG A 195 11.97 -10.22 -9.88
CA ARG A 195 10.71 -10.87 -10.24
C ARG A 195 9.68 -9.81 -10.66
N PRO A 196 9.09 -9.89 -11.87
CA PRO A 196 8.03 -8.99 -12.30
C PRO A 196 6.90 -8.89 -11.29
N MET A 197 6.45 -7.65 -11.03
CA MET A 197 5.37 -7.37 -10.11
C MET A 197 4.12 -6.99 -10.89
N PHE A 198 2.98 -7.60 -10.54
CA PHE A 198 1.68 -7.28 -11.11
C PHE A 198 0.65 -7.19 -9.98
N ARG A 199 -0.13 -6.10 -9.95
CA ARG A 199 -1.23 -5.88 -9.01
C ARG A 199 -2.46 -5.40 -9.75
N LYS A 200 -3.58 -6.09 -9.56
CA LYS A 200 -4.85 -5.72 -10.18
C LYS A 200 -5.38 -4.46 -9.52
N HIS A 201 -5.88 -3.51 -10.32
CA HIS A 201 -6.61 -2.38 -9.78
C HIS A 201 -7.97 -2.86 -9.24
N PRO A 202 -8.37 -2.48 -8.00
CA PRO A 202 -9.56 -3.02 -7.36
C PRO A 202 -10.87 -2.62 -8.06
N PHE A 203 -10.90 -1.45 -8.72
CA PHE A 203 -12.11 -0.87 -9.32
C PHE A 203 -12.06 -0.74 -10.84
N GLU A 204 -10.90 -0.95 -11.45
CA GLU A 204 -10.71 -0.73 -12.88
C GLU A 204 -10.18 -2.01 -13.50
N ASN A 205 -10.46 -2.21 -14.79
CA ASN A 205 -9.89 -3.32 -15.54
C ASN A 205 -8.42 -3.03 -15.92
N SER A 206 -7.59 -2.63 -14.96
CA SER A 206 -6.19 -2.25 -15.15
C SER A 206 -5.28 -3.02 -14.20
N TRP A 207 -4.00 -3.11 -14.55
CA TRP A 207 -2.95 -3.70 -13.73
C TRP A 207 -1.83 -2.70 -13.53
N LEU A 208 -1.40 -2.52 -12.28
CA LEU A 208 -0.10 -1.96 -11.96
C LEU A 208 0.96 -3.00 -12.26
N TYR A 209 2.04 -2.59 -12.94
CA TYR A 209 3.16 -3.47 -13.24
C TYR A 209 4.50 -2.82 -12.89
N ALA A 210 5.48 -3.67 -12.61
CA ALA A 210 6.90 -3.31 -12.61
C ALA A 210 7.73 -4.45 -13.23
N VAL A 211 8.46 -4.15 -14.29
CA VAL A 211 9.33 -5.07 -15.02
C VAL A 211 10.72 -4.47 -15.22
N GLY A 212 11.77 -5.27 -15.03
CA GLY A 212 13.15 -4.80 -15.15
C GLY A 212 13.67 -4.67 -16.58
N LYS A 213 13.01 -5.33 -17.54
CA LYS A 213 13.40 -5.38 -18.96
C LYS A 213 12.19 -5.26 -19.87
N LEU A 214 12.42 -4.84 -21.11
CA LEU A 214 11.41 -4.80 -22.15
C LEU A 214 10.74 -6.17 -22.31
N THR A 215 9.47 -6.26 -21.92
CA THR A 215 8.71 -7.49 -21.86
C THR A 215 7.55 -7.43 -22.85
N LYS A 216 7.44 -8.43 -23.73
CA LYS A 216 6.33 -8.52 -24.68
C LYS A 216 5.02 -8.81 -23.97
N VAL A 217 3.96 -8.16 -24.42
CA VAL A 217 2.59 -8.37 -23.94
C VAL A 217 1.77 -8.88 -25.11
N GLU A 218 1.21 -10.07 -24.92
CA GLU A 218 0.24 -10.66 -25.82
C GLU A 218 -1.14 -10.57 -25.19
N CYS A 219 -2.17 -10.64 -26.02
CA CYS A 219 -3.53 -10.48 -25.57
C CYS A 219 -4.41 -11.57 -26.16
N ARG A 220 -5.24 -12.18 -25.33
CA ARG A 220 -6.14 -13.25 -25.70
C ARG A 220 -7.56 -12.91 -25.28
N CYS A 221 -8.40 -12.61 -26.27
CA CYS A 221 -9.80 -12.31 -26.07
C CYS A 221 -10.66 -13.54 -26.38
N ILE A 222 -11.83 -13.61 -25.74
CA ILE A 222 -12.86 -14.61 -26.05
C ILE A 222 -13.52 -14.31 -27.41
N SER A 223 -13.62 -13.02 -27.76
CA SER A 223 -14.14 -12.56 -29.06
C SER A 223 -13.13 -12.82 -30.18
N SER A 224 -13.64 -13.26 -31.34
CA SER A 224 -12.86 -13.51 -32.57
C SER A 224 -12.39 -12.24 -33.28
N GLN A 225 -12.77 -11.05 -32.80
CA GLN A 225 -12.40 -9.75 -33.42
C GLN A 225 -10.96 -9.29 -33.11
N GLY A 226 -10.14 -10.13 -32.48
CA GLY A 226 -8.77 -9.79 -32.12
C GLY A 226 -8.70 -8.85 -30.91
N CYS A 227 -7.49 -8.61 -30.41
CA CYS A 227 -7.29 -7.75 -29.25
C CYS A 227 -7.15 -6.29 -29.68
N PRO A 228 -8.00 -5.36 -29.21
CA PRO A 228 -7.95 -3.95 -29.59
C PRO A 228 -6.86 -3.16 -28.82
N MET A 229 -5.86 -3.84 -28.27
CA MET A 229 -4.79 -3.17 -27.52
C MET A 229 -3.68 -2.67 -28.42
N ASN A 230 -3.28 -1.41 -28.19
CA ASN A 230 -2.16 -0.77 -28.87
C ASN A 230 -0.79 -1.09 -28.23
N ILE A 231 -0.77 -1.71 -27.05
CA ILE A 231 0.45 -1.97 -26.28
C ILE A 231 0.93 -3.40 -26.57
N THR A 232 2.13 -3.51 -27.13
CA THR A 232 2.79 -4.79 -27.48
C THR A 232 3.97 -5.13 -26.59
N SER A 233 4.48 -4.15 -25.83
CA SER A 233 5.56 -4.34 -24.88
C SER A 233 5.51 -3.32 -23.76
N ILE A 234 6.04 -3.69 -22.59
CA ILE A 234 6.11 -2.86 -21.39
C ILE A 234 7.53 -2.90 -20.81
N GLU A 235 7.95 -1.81 -20.19
CA GLU A 235 9.24 -1.68 -19.51
C GLU A 235 9.11 -0.75 -18.31
N GLY A 236 9.85 -1.00 -17.24
CA GLY A 236 9.79 -0.21 -16.03
C GLY A 236 8.48 -0.39 -15.28
N THR A 237 7.98 0.70 -14.71
CA THR A 237 6.81 0.70 -13.83
C THR A 237 5.71 1.55 -14.42
N GLY A 238 4.48 1.02 -14.42
CA GLY A 238 3.34 1.71 -15.01
C GLY A 238 2.01 1.03 -14.75
N ILE A 239 0.99 1.49 -15.48
CA ILE A 239 -0.36 0.93 -15.48
C ILE A 239 -0.65 0.41 -16.89
N ILE A 240 -1.17 -0.81 -17.00
CA ILE A 240 -1.68 -1.37 -18.24
C ILE A 240 -3.18 -1.61 -18.11
N THR A 241 -3.96 -0.93 -18.95
CA THR A 241 -5.42 -1.11 -19.01
C THR A 241 -5.75 -2.26 -19.95
N GLN A 242 -6.59 -3.18 -19.48
CA GLN A 242 -7.07 -4.30 -20.26
C GLN A 242 -8.38 -3.95 -20.97
N SER A 243 -8.55 -4.52 -22.15
CA SER A 243 -9.86 -4.58 -22.80
C SER A 243 -10.77 -5.59 -22.09
N ASP A 244 -12.07 -5.33 -22.09
CA ASP A 244 -13.03 -6.19 -21.42
C ASP A 244 -13.08 -7.59 -22.05
N GLY A 245 -13.06 -8.62 -21.20
CA GLY A 245 -13.06 -10.02 -21.64
C GLY A 245 -11.76 -10.49 -22.30
N CYS A 246 -10.66 -9.74 -22.16
CA CYS A 246 -9.36 -10.09 -22.72
C CYS A 246 -8.28 -10.31 -21.64
N ASP A 247 -7.67 -11.49 -21.63
CA ASP A 247 -6.57 -11.82 -20.73
C ASP A 247 -5.24 -11.32 -21.35
N LEU A 248 -4.31 -10.83 -20.51
CA LEU A 248 -2.96 -10.49 -20.95
C LEU A 248 -2.01 -11.64 -20.69
N ILE A 249 -1.12 -11.91 -21.63
CA ILE A 249 -0.10 -12.94 -21.53
C ILE A 249 1.26 -12.24 -21.57
N ILE A 250 2.05 -12.45 -20.52
CA ILE A 250 3.35 -11.82 -20.31
C ILE A 250 4.34 -12.93 -19.97
N GLY A 251 5.01 -13.45 -21.00
CA GLY A 251 5.84 -14.64 -20.87
C GLY A 251 5.01 -15.84 -20.41
N GLN A 252 5.24 -16.32 -19.19
CA GLN A 252 4.50 -17.43 -18.58
C GLN A 252 3.34 -16.98 -17.68
N LEU A 253 3.16 -15.67 -17.49
CA LEU A 253 2.13 -15.11 -16.64
C LEU A 253 0.88 -14.77 -17.46
N THR A 254 -0.28 -15.19 -16.96
CA THR A 254 -1.58 -14.75 -17.49
C THR A 254 -2.21 -13.80 -16.49
N LEU A 255 -2.46 -12.57 -16.90
CA LEU A 255 -3.22 -11.58 -16.15
C LEU A 255 -4.68 -11.66 -16.59
N PRO A 256 -5.58 -12.25 -15.79
CA PRO A 256 -6.96 -12.41 -16.19
C PRO A 256 -7.68 -11.06 -16.31
N ALA A 257 -8.62 -10.96 -17.24
CA ALA A 257 -9.59 -9.88 -17.26
C ALA A 257 -10.47 -9.91 -16.01
N SER A 258 -10.94 -8.75 -15.57
CA SER A 258 -12.04 -8.72 -14.61
C SER A 258 -13.29 -9.26 -15.30
N ARG A 259 -13.89 -10.33 -14.73
CA ARG A 259 -15.13 -10.95 -15.21
C ARG A 259 -16.26 -10.81 -14.20
N GLN A 260 -16.30 -9.68 -13.47
CA GLN A 260 -17.31 -9.43 -12.45
C GLN A 260 -18.46 -8.61 -13.03
N PHE A 261 -19.68 -9.14 -12.92
CA PHE A 261 -20.90 -8.32 -13.00
C PHE A 261 -21.01 -7.57 -11.68
N GLN A 262 -20.47 -6.36 -11.61
CA GLN A 262 -20.50 -5.55 -10.39
C GLN A 262 -21.59 -4.50 -10.51
N SER A 263 -22.52 -4.48 -9.55
CA SER A 263 -23.34 -3.30 -9.31
C SER A 263 -22.44 -2.27 -8.64
N THR A 264 -22.16 -1.17 -9.34
CA THR A 264 -21.41 -0.05 -8.79
C THR A 264 -22.29 0.71 -7.82
N ALA A 265 -22.03 0.54 -6.53
CA ALA A 265 -22.35 1.58 -5.57
C ALA A 265 -21.15 2.53 -5.57
N ASP A 266 -21.37 3.74 -6.07
CA ASP A 266 -20.35 4.79 -6.08
C ASP A 266 -20.14 5.22 -4.63
N TRP A 267 -18.96 4.95 -4.09
CA TRP A 267 -18.55 5.45 -2.78
C TRP A 267 -17.37 6.39 -3.06
N ASP A 268 -17.47 7.64 -2.62
CA ASP A 268 -16.44 8.69 -2.72
C ASP A 268 -15.16 8.35 -1.91
N GLY A 269 -14.61 7.15 -2.10
CA GLY A 269 -13.32 6.74 -1.61
C GLY A 269 -12.30 6.94 -2.72
N PRO A 270 -11.15 7.59 -2.46
CA PRO A 270 -10.09 7.64 -3.45
C PRO A 270 -9.64 6.20 -3.75
N GLY A 271 -9.60 5.83 -5.03
CA GLY A 271 -9.09 4.54 -5.49
C GLY A 271 -7.58 4.40 -5.22
N ILE A 272 -6.80 3.97 -6.22
CA ILE A 272 -5.35 3.98 -6.07
C ILE A 272 -4.85 5.43 -5.99
N VAL A 273 -4.27 5.80 -4.85
CA VAL A 273 -3.63 7.11 -4.67
C VAL A 273 -2.14 6.96 -4.97
N ALA A 274 -1.70 7.49 -6.11
CA ALA A 274 -0.28 7.67 -6.38
C ALA A 274 0.23 8.87 -5.57
N SER A 275 1.02 8.62 -4.53
CA SER A 275 1.70 9.69 -3.82
C SER A 275 2.69 10.40 -4.75
N GLN A 276 2.80 11.72 -4.63
CA GLN A 276 3.92 12.47 -5.20
C GLN A 276 5.18 12.14 -4.38
N ALA A 277 5.73 10.93 -4.57
CA ALA A 277 6.91 10.50 -3.85
C ALA A 277 8.12 11.33 -4.32
N PRO A 278 8.95 11.84 -3.40
CA PRO A 278 10.20 12.51 -3.74
C PRO A 278 11.15 11.53 -4.46
N ASP A 279 12.22 12.07 -5.07
CA ASP A 279 13.24 11.22 -5.67
C ASP A 279 13.80 10.24 -4.62
N LEU A 280 13.88 8.95 -4.97
CA LEU A 280 14.25 7.93 -3.99
C LEU A 280 15.72 8.01 -3.57
N LEU A 281 16.54 8.70 -4.37
CA LEU A 281 17.94 8.98 -4.08
C LEU A 281 18.10 10.36 -3.46
N HIS A 282 18.91 10.45 -2.41
CA HIS A 282 19.28 11.74 -1.87
C HIS A 282 20.18 12.51 -2.84
N PRO A 283 20.13 13.86 -2.85
CA PRO A 283 21.03 14.66 -3.67
C PRO A 283 22.52 14.34 -3.40
N GLU A 284 22.88 14.10 -2.14
CA GLU A 284 24.23 13.73 -1.74
C GLU A 284 24.62 12.33 -2.25
N GLU A 285 23.70 11.36 -2.14
CA GLU A 285 23.90 10.01 -2.68
C GLU A 285 24.03 10.04 -4.20
N ALA A 286 23.14 10.77 -4.88
CA ALA A 286 23.21 10.96 -6.32
C ALA A 286 24.55 11.58 -6.74
N THR A 287 25.04 12.56 -5.97
CA THR A 287 26.35 13.18 -6.20
C THR A 287 27.50 12.20 -5.97
N TYR A 288 27.47 11.46 -4.86
CA TYR A 288 28.47 10.45 -4.52
C TYR A 288 28.54 9.34 -5.56
N LEU A 289 27.40 8.83 -6.00
CA LEU A 289 27.29 7.78 -7.01
C LEU A 289 27.79 8.27 -8.37
N LYS A 290 27.44 9.49 -8.75
CA LYS A 290 27.95 10.12 -9.97
C LYS A 290 29.47 10.28 -9.94
N GLN A 291 30.06 10.62 -8.80
CA GLN A 291 31.51 10.74 -8.64
C GLN A 291 32.24 9.40 -8.76
N HIS A 292 31.61 8.30 -8.34
CA HIS A 292 32.21 6.95 -8.31
C HIS A 292 31.66 6.01 -9.38
N GLN A 293 31.04 6.54 -10.43
CA GLN A 293 30.35 5.76 -11.46
C GLN A 293 31.25 4.69 -12.11
N GLY A 294 32.55 4.98 -12.26
CA GLY A 294 33.52 4.03 -12.82
C GLY A 294 33.82 2.80 -11.95
N LEU A 295 33.55 2.86 -10.64
CA LEU A 295 33.71 1.72 -9.72
C LEU A 295 32.40 0.97 -9.51
N LEU A 296 31.26 1.59 -9.82
CA LEU A 296 29.96 0.95 -9.65
C LEU A 296 29.82 -0.29 -10.54
N GLY A 297 30.36 -0.27 -11.76
CA GLY A 297 30.39 -1.44 -12.65
C GLY A 297 31.01 -2.66 -11.99
N ASP A 298 32.23 -2.53 -11.48
CA ASP A 298 32.94 -3.63 -10.78
C ASP A 298 32.18 -4.14 -9.54
N VAL A 299 31.43 -3.25 -8.86
CA VAL A 299 30.60 -3.63 -7.70
C VAL A 299 29.34 -4.38 -8.14
N TRP A 300 28.71 -3.96 -9.24
CA TRP A 300 27.55 -4.65 -9.81
C TRP A 300 27.92 -6.03 -10.33
N ASP A 301 29.01 -6.14 -11.07
CA ASP A 301 29.51 -7.41 -11.60
C ASP A 301 29.77 -8.40 -10.44
N ALA A 302 30.40 -7.93 -9.36
CA ALA A 302 30.63 -8.74 -8.17
C ALA A 302 29.33 -9.16 -7.43
N TRP A 303 28.22 -8.44 -7.61
CA TRP A 303 26.93 -8.77 -6.99
C TRP A 303 26.08 -9.69 -7.85
N GLU A 304 26.11 -9.49 -9.16
CA GLU A 304 25.27 -10.23 -10.12
C GLU A 304 25.96 -11.53 -10.56
N ASP A 305 27.28 -11.54 -10.71
CA ASP A 305 28.08 -12.70 -11.11
C ASP A 305 29.28 -12.92 -10.15
N PRO A 306 29.05 -13.51 -8.96
CA PRO A 306 30.13 -13.79 -8.02
C PRO A 306 31.12 -14.82 -8.60
N GLU A 307 32.42 -14.47 -8.63
CA GLU A 307 33.51 -15.28 -9.21
C GLU A 307 33.63 -16.70 -8.60
N ASP A 308 33.06 -16.91 -7.40
CA ASP A 308 33.09 -18.19 -6.68
C ASP A 308 32.10 -19.25 -7.22
N GLY A 309 31.36 -18.97 -8.30
CA GLY A 309 30.41 -19.91 -8.90
C GLY A 309 29.14 -20.15 -8.08
N SER A 310 28.90 -19.33 -7.05
CA SER A 310 27.63 -19.28 -6.33
C SER A 310 26.51 -18.72 -7.22
N THR A 311 25.27 -19.14 -6.98
CA THR A 311 24.11 -18.63 -7.73
C THR A 311 24.01 -17.11 -7.64
N PRO A 312 23.66 -16.40 -8.73
CA PRO A 312 23.43 -14.96 -8.75
C PRO A 312 22.52 -14.55 -7.58
N ASP A 313 23.01 -13.67 -6.72
CA ASP A 313 22.25 -13.23 -5.56
C ASP A 313 21.17 -12.24 -6.02
N THR A 314 19.92 -12.72 -6.07
CA THR A 314 18.76 -11.87 -6.39
C THR A 314 18.27 -11.09 -5.18
N ALA A 315 18.92 -11.21 -4.03
CA ALA A 315 18.55 -10.48 -2.83
C ALA A 315 18.72 -8.97 -3.02
N PRO A 316 17.73 -8.17 -2.61
CA PRO A 316 17.86 -6.72 -2.61
C PRO A 316 19.02 -6.26 -1.74
N ARG A 317 19.72 -5.22 -2.18
CA ARG A 317 20.83 -4.60 -1.45
C ARG A 317 20.45 -3.21 -0.98
N THR A 318 21.04 -2.74 0.11
CA THR A 318 20.78 -1.37 0.61
C THR A 318 21.82 -0.38 0.07
N ILE A 319 21.45 0.91 0.03
CA ILE A 319 22.38 1.98 -0.38
C ILE A 319 23.59 2.07 0.57
N THR A 320 23.42 1.74 1.84
CA THR A 320 24.52 1.70 2.82
C THR A 320 25.52 0.59 2.52
N GLN A 321 25.04 -0.61 2.15
CA GLN A 321 25.90 -1.71 1.70
C GLN A 321 26.68 -1.36 0.44
N LEU A 322 26.02 -0.70 -0.52
CA LEU A 322 26.70 -0.21 -1.74
C LEU A 322 27.87 0.70 -1.38
N ARG A 323 27.62 1.70 -0.53
CA ARG A 323 28.65 2.66 -0.11
C ARG A 323 29.83 1.97 0.57
N GLN A 324 29.56 1.04 1.50
CA GLN A 324 30.61 0.28 2.18
C GLN A 324 31.50 -0.50 1.21
N GLN A 325 30.91 -1.10 0.17
CA GLN A 325 31.70 -1.84 -0.82
C GLN A 325 32.50 -0.94 -1.76
N VAL A 326 31.94 0.20 -2.18
CA VAL A 326 32.69 1.19 -2.96
C VAL A 326 33.87 1.71 -2.15
N GLU A 327 33.68 2.01 -0.86
CA GLU A 327 34.75 2.44 0.05
C GLU A 327 35.81 1.34 0.26
N ALA A 328 35.41 0.07 0.40
CA ALA A 328 36.34 -1.05 0.49
C ALA A 328 37.19 -1.21 -0.78
N ARG A 329 36.59 -1.05 -1.97
CA ARG A 329 37.30 -1.12 -3.27
C ARG A 329 38.24 0.09 -3.47
N LEU A 330 37.85 1.27 -3.00
CA LEU A 330 38.73 2.44 -3.01
C LEU A 330 39.98 2.22 -2.14
N LEU A 331 39.81 1.62 -0.96
CA LEU A 331 40.92 1.30 -0.07
C LEU A 331 41.87 0.26 -0.70
N THR A 332 41.36 -0.80 -1.33
CA THR A 332 42.20 -1.80 -1.99
C THR A 332 42.97 -1.22 -3.18
N GLN A 333 42.34 -0.38 -4.02
CA GLN A 333 43.06 0.31 -5.10
C GLN A 333 44.17 1.22 -4.55
N ARG A 334 43.91 1.95 -3.46
CA ARG A 334 44.91 2.80 -2.81
C ARG A 334 46.08 1.98 -2.27
N TRP A 335 45.82 0.82 -1.66
CA TRP A 335 46.86 -0.09 -1.18
C TRP A 335 47.70 -0.68 -2.30
N ILE A 336 47.10 -1.13 -3.41
CA ILE A 336 47.84 -1.66 -4.57
C ILE A 336 48.75 -0.59 -5.16
N CYS A 337 48.28 0.66 -5.28
CA CYS A 337 49.11 1.77 -5.77
C CYS A 337 50.20 2.22 -4.77
N SER A 338 50.01 2.00 -3.46
CA SER A 338 50.98 2.39 -2.42
C SER A 338 52.03 1.30 -2.16
N GLY A 339 51.63 0.03 -2.17
CA GLY A 339 52.50 -1.12 -1.88
C GLY A 339 53.52 -1.40 -2.98
N ILE A 340 53.23 -1.03 -4.23
CA ILE A 340 54.17 -1.15 -5.35
C ILE A 340 55.33 -0.14 -5.25
N VAL A 341 55.21 0.92 -4.43
CA VAL A 341 56.26 1.93 -4.25
C VAL A 341 57.32 1.49 -3.23
N ALA A 342 57.03 0.52 -2.36
CA ALA A 342 57.93 0.15 -1.26
C ALA A 342 58.91 -1.01 -1.58
N GLY A 343 58.78 -1.68 -2.73
CA GLY A 343 59.64 -2.83 -3.01
C GLY A 343 59.65 -3.26 -4.47
N SER A 344 60.38 -2.55 -5.32
CA SER A 344 61.16 -3.09 -6.45
C SER A 344 61.57 -1.97 -7.41
N THR A 345 62.81 -2.02 -7.89
CA THR A 345 63.38 -1.18 -8.95
C THR A 345 62.69 -1.29 -10.32
N ALA A 346 61.57 -2.02 -10.41
CA ALA A 346 60.64 -2.05 -11.55
C ALA A 346 59.55 -0.96 -11.50
N ALA A 347 59.63 0.00 -10.56
CA ALA A 347 58.62 1.04 -10.34
C ALA A 347 58.35 1.94 -11.57
N ALA A 348 59.30 2.11 -12.49
CA ALA A 348 59.13 2.96 -13.67
C ALA A 348 58.11 2.40 -14.69
N ALA A 349 58.03 1.09 -14.87
CA ALA A 349 57.11 0.47 -15.81
C ALA A 349 55.66 0.43 -15.28
N VAL A 350 55.50 0.24 -13.97
CA VAL A 350 54.17 0.16 -13.34
C VAL A 350 53.56 1.55 -13.13
N LEU A 351 54.37 2.56 -12.76
CA LEU A 351 53.93 3.96 -12.77
C LEU A 351 53.50 4.41 -14.17
N SER A 352 54.20 3.94 -15.21
CA SER A 352 53.82 4.21 -16.61
C SER A 352 52.48 3.56 -16.97
N LEU A 353 52.20 2.34 -16.52
CA LEU A 353 50.92 1.65 -16.73
C LEU A 353 49.76 2.27 -15.94
N CYS A 354 50.00 2.69 -14.69
CA CYS A 354 49.01 3.42 -13.89
C CYS A 354 48.72 4.80 -14.49
N LEU A 355 49.74 5.57 -14.90
CA LEU A 355 49.57 6.86 -15.59
C LEU A 355 48.94 6.69 -16.98
N TRP A 356 49.19 5.59 -17.68
CA TRP A 356 48.58 5.29 -18.98
C TRP A 356 47.10 4.92 -18.86
N ARG A 357 46.73 4.15 -17.82
CA ARG A 357 45.33 3.84 -17.51
C ARG A 357 44.56 5.08 -17.03
N HIS A 358 45.21 5.97 -16.27
CA HIS A 358 44.63 7.24 -15.83
C HIS A 358 44.51 8.28 -16.97
N ARG A 359 45.41 8.25 -17.97
CA ARG A 359 45.30 9.09 -19.18
C ARG A 359 44.17 8.67 -20.13
N ARG A 360 43.79 7.40 -20.18
CA ARG A 360 42.63 6.95 -20.97
C ARG A 360 41.28 7.38 -20.38
N ALA A 361 41.22 7.71 -19.09
CA ALA A 361 40.02 8.24 -18.44
C ALA A 361 39.79 9.76 -18.65
N LEU A 362 40.71 10.46 -19.33
CA LEU A 362 40.70 11.92 -19.50
C LEU A 362 40.66 12.37 -20.97
N LEU A 363 39.96 11.65 -21.85
CA LEU A 363 39.70 12.12 -23.22
C LEU A 363 38.31 12.72 -23.38
N ILE A 364 38.10 13.92 -22.81
CA ILE A 364 37.14 14.90 -23.34
C ILE A 364 37.75 16.32 -23.22
N PHE A 365 37.83 17.00 -24.38
CA PHE A 365 38.35 18.36 -24.69
C PHE A 365 39.89 18.51 -24.76
N ARG A 366 40.54 19.12 -25.78
CA ARG A 366 40.23 20.06 -26.88
C ARG A 366 41.43 19.96 -27.87
N ALA A 367 41.37 20.24 -29.18
CA ALA A 367 41.10 21.56 -29.75
C ALA A 367 40.91 21.55 -31.29
N ARG A 368 40.14 22.54 -31.74
CA ARG A 368 39.97 23.07 -33.11
C ARG A 368 41.29 23.51 -33.76
N GLY A 369 41.34 23.46 -35.09
CA GLY A 369 41.89 24.58 -35.90
C GLY A 369 42.64 24.25 -37.20
N ALA A 370 42.09 24.76 -38.31
CA ALA A 370 42.76 25.15 -39.58
C ALA A 370 43.19 24.06 -40.60
N ARG A 371 42.37 23.87 -41.65
CA ARG A 371 42.52 24.55 -42.95
C ARG A 371 41.18 24.57 -43.68
#